data_AF-A0A453RHU4-F1
#
_entry.id   AF-A0A453RHU4-F1
#
_cell.length_a   1.000
_cell.length_b   1.000
_cell.length_c   1.000
_cell.angle_alpha   90.00
_cell.angle_beta   90.00
_cell.angle_gamma   90.00
#
_symmetry.space_group_name_H-M   'P 1'
#
loop_
_entity.id
_entity.type
_entity.pdbx_description
1 polymer ?
#
loop_
_entity_poly.entity_id
_entity_poly.type
_entity_poly.pdbx_seq_one_letter_code
_entity_poly.pdbx_strand_id
1 'polypeptide(L)'
;MITSSNTSYSPTSSDKTILVLKDQLRRAKIYIGFLPSRGNHGFVKDLRRRMRDIQQALSGTTIDRQLPKNVHKKIRAMESILTKIKQVHDNCAAAIDKLQTNLHWTENQLEANKQEATYAAQVAAKALPKRLHCLALRLTNEYYTSSSNNKHFPYQDKLEDPKLHHYALFSDNVLAAAVVVNSTLIHAKKPADHVFHIVTDKLNYAAMRMWFLANPPVKAAIQVQKIEEFTWLNSSYSPVLKQLASQFMINYYFRTPQNKPDRNPKFRNPKYLSILNHLRFYLPEIFPKLNKVLFVDDDIVVQQDLSPLWSVDLKGRVNAAVKTCGEVFHRFDRYLNFSNPLIAKKFDRHACGWAYGMNMFDLSEWRRQNITAVYHYWQEQVSIRELFNNV
;
A
#
# COMPACT_ATOMS: atom_id res chain seq x y z
N MET A 1 10.10 -32.39 -6.67
CA MET A 1 11.44 -33.00 -6.59
C MET A 1 12.47 -31.95 -6.99
N ILE A 2 13.02 -31.24 -6.01
CA ILE A 2 14.20 -30.39 -6.15
C ILE A 2 15.13 -30.89 -5.06
N THR A 3 16.19 -31.59 -5.46
CA THR A 3 17.17 -32.18 -4.55
C THR A 3 18.07 -31.09 -4.00
N SER A 4 17.88 -30.76 -2.72
CA SER A 4 18.81 -29.99 -1.89
C SER A 4 19.97 -30.90 -1.47
N SER A 5 21.13 -30.72 -2.07
CA SER A 5 22.38 -31.30 -1.54
C SER A 5 22.87 -30.43 -0.39
N ASN A 6 22.38 -30.72 0.81
CA ASN A 6 22.98 -30.28 2.07
C ASN A 6 24.34 -30.97 2.25
N THR A 7 25.43 -30.30 1.90
CA THR A 7 26.74 -30.63 2.47
C THR A 7 26.91 -29.86 3.78
N SER A 8 26.55 -30.53 4.87
CA SER A 8 26.89 -30.15 6.23
C SER A 8 28.41 -30.14 6.40
N TYR A 9 29.02 -28.96 6.37
CA TYR A 9 30.42 -28.79 6.74
C TYR A 9 30.49 -28.55 8.26
N SER A 10 30.80 -29.59 9.01
CA SER A 10 31.21 -29.50 10.42
C SER A 10 32.60 -28.85 10.49
N PRO A 11 32.83 -27.85 11.35
CA PRO A 11 34.11 -27.15 11.42
C PRO A 11 35.14 -28.03 12.16
N THR A 12 35.96 -28.77 11.41
CA THR A 12 37.16 -29.39 11.96
C THR A 12 38.28 -28.36 12.05
N SER A 13 38.77 -28.17 13.27
CA SER A 13 39.92 -27.34 13.64
C SER A 13 41.22 -27.79 12.96
N SER A 14 41.50 -27.32 11.74
CA SER A 14 42.83 -27.49 11.11
C SER A 14 43.34 -26.33 10.26
N ASP A 15 42.50 -25.35 9.87
CA ASP A 15 42.92 -24.26 8.97
C ASP A 15 43.24 -22.94 9.70
N LYS A 16 44.09 -23.04 10.72
CA LYS A 16 44.49 -21.90 11.54
C LYS A 16 45.25 -20.86 10.72
N THR A 17 46.01 -21.28 9.70
CA THR A 17 46.86 -20.40 8.90
C THR A 17 46.05 -19.59 7.88
N ILE A 18 45.07 -20.21 7.22
CA ILE A 18 44.12 -19.50 6.34
C ILE A 18 43.31 -18.46 7.12
N LEU A 19 42.85 -18.79 8.34
CA LEU A 19 42.14 -17.84 9.19
C LEU A 19 43.00 -16.63 9.56
N VAL A 20 44.27 -16.85 9.92
CA VAL A 20 45.24 -15.78 10.19
C VAL A 20 45.44 -14.88 8.97
N LEU A 21 45.61 -15.46 7.76
CA LEU A 21 45.75 -14.67 6.53
C LEU A 21 44.49 -13.85 6.22
N LYS A 22 43.30 -14.41 6.39
CA LYS A 22 42.02 -13.70 6.21
C LYS A 22 41.84 -12.57 7.22
N ASP A 23 42.22 -12.79 8.47
CA ASP A 23 42.18 -11.76 9.52
C ASP A 23 43.18 -10.63 9.23
N GLN A 24 44.42 -10.95 8.85
CA GLN A 24 45.42 -9.95 8.46
C GLN A 24 44.95 -9.11 7.26
N LEU A 25 44.28 -9.71 6.27
CA LEU A 25 43.68 -8.95 5.16
C LEU A 25 42.56 -8.02 5.62
N ARG A 26 41.72 -8.44 6.57
CA ARG A 26 40.66 -7.60 7.13
C ARG A 26 41.25 -6.41 7.87
N ARG A 27 42.23 -6.64 8.76
CA ARG A 27 42.95 -5.58 9.48
C ARG A 27 43.67 -4.62 8.53
N ALA A 28 44.33 -5.14 7.51
CA ALA A 28 45.00 -4.30 6.50
C ALA A 28 44.03 -3.38 5.75
N LYS A 29 42.85 -3.88 5.34
CA LYS A 29 41.80 -3.04 4.71
C LYS A 29 41.34 -1.91 5.63
N ILE A 30 41.15 -2.22 6.90
CA ILE A 30 40.77 -1.25 7.94
C ILE A 30 41.85 -0.16 8.06
N TYR A 31 43.13 -0.53 8.20
CA TYR A 31 44.23 0.44 8.30
C TYR A 31 44.42 1.29 7.05
N ILE A 32 44.24 0.74 5.83
CA ILE A 32 44.26 1.55 4.60
C ILE A 32 43.14 2.60 4.64
N GLY A 33 41.98 2.25 5.18
CA GLY A 33 40.89 3.20 5.38
C GLY A 33 41.25 4.32 6.35
N PHE A 34 42.08 4.07 7.36
CA PHE A 34 42.41 5.05 8.40
C PHE A 34 43.66 5.91 8.11
N LEU A 35 44.57 5.47 7.24
CA LEU A 35 45.77 6.24 6.92
C LEU A 35 45.41 7.51 6.13
N PRO A 36 45.71 8.73 6.63
CA PRO A 36 45.39 9.96 5.94
C PRO A 36 46.11 10.06 4.59
N SER A 37 45.45 10.63 3.60
CA SER A 37 45.94 10.72 2.21
C SER A 37 47.20 11.58 2.05
N ARG A 38 47.62 12.34 3.08
CA ARG A 38 48.83 13.18 3.05
C ARG A 38 49.83 12.66 4.08
N GLY A 39 51.04 12.31 3.63
CA GLY A 39 52.19 11.95 4.49
C GLY A 39 52.51 10.45 4.59
N ASN A 40 51.52 9.54 4.52
CA ASN A 40 51.72 8.10 4.75
C ASN A 40 51.72 7.22 3.49
N HIS A 41 52.05 7.79 2.32
CA HIS A 41 52.06 7.07 1.03
C HIS A 41 52.96 5.82 1.03
N GLY A 42 54.07 5.84 1.78
CA GLY A 42 54.97 4.70 1.93
C GLY A 42 54.29 3.49 2.60
N PHE A 43 53.64 3.71 3.75
CA PHE A 43 52.92 2.67 4.48
C PHE A 43 51.75 2.10 3.67
N VAL A 44 50.97 2.95 2.98
CA VAL A 44 49.85 2.49 2.14
C VAL A 44 50.36 1.64 0.96
N LYS A 45 51.46 2.06 0.31
CA LYS A 45 52.05 1.33 -0.82
C LYS A 45 52.58 -0.04 -0.38
N ASP A 46 53.26 -0.10 0.76
CA ASP A 46 53.79 -1.33 1.31
C ASP A 46 52.69 -2.27 1.82
N LEU A 47 51.67 -1.73 2.49
CA LEU A 47 50.53 -2.51 2.97
C LEU A 47 49.73 -3.11 1.80
N ARG A 48 49.47 -2.33 0.73
CA ARG A 48 48.86 -2.85 -0.51
C ARG A 48 49.69 -3.94 -1.17
N ARG A 49 51.02 -3.81 -1.15
CA ARG A 49 51.94 -4.86 -1.65
C ARG A 49 51.80 -6.15 -0.84
N ARG A 50 51.82 -6.07 0.50
CA ARG A 50 51.62 -7.23 1.37
C ARG A 50 50.24 -7.86 1.22
N MET A 51 49.20 -7.06 0.99
CA MET A 51 47.85 -7.57 0.72
C MET A 51 47.81 -8.40 -0.56
N ARG A 52 48.45 -7.94 -1.64
CA ARG A 52 48.57 -8.72 -2.88
C ARG A 52 49.34 -10.02 -2.66
N ASP A 53 50.43 -9.97 -1.90
CA ASP A 53 51.23 -11.16 -1.56
C ASP A 53 50.39 -12.24 -0.86
N ILE A 54 49.49 -11.84 0.06
CA ILE A 54 48.59 -12.74 0.78
C ILE A 54 47.42 -13.18 -0.10
N GLN A 55 46.80 -12.28 -0.86
CA GLN A 55 45.71 -12.62 -1.79
C GLN A 55 46.16 -13.67 -2.81
N GLN A 56 47.37 -13.52 -3.36
CA GLN A 56 47.95 -14.51 -4.29
C GLN A 56 48.20 -15.87 -3.62
N ALA A 57 48.55 -15.90 -2.33
CA ALA A 57 48.71 -17.14 -1.58
C ALA A 57 47.37 -17.81 -1.22
N LEU A 58 46.28 -17.04 -1.19
CA LEU A 58 44.91 -17.51 -0.93
C LEU A 58 44.13 -17.85 -2.20
N SER A 59 44.61 -17.45 -3.39
CA SER A 59 43.94 -17.73 -4.66
C SER A 59 43.84 -19.24 -4.91
N GLY A 60 42.64 -19.80 -4.77
CA GLY A 60 42.36 -21.21 -5.02
C GLY A 60 42.71 -22.16 -3.86
N THR A 61 43.05 -21.65 -2.67
CA THR A 61 43.37 -22.49 -1.50
C THR A 61 42.25 -22.47 -0.46
N THR A 62 41.75 -23.64 -0.09
CA THR A 62 40.67 -23.80 0.90
C THR A 62 41.13 -24.48 2.19
N ILE A 63 42.30 -25.14 2.17
CA ILE A 63 42.88 -25.91 3.29
C ILE A 63 44.35 -25.52 3.47
N ASP A 64 44.86 -25.46 4.70
CA ASP A 64 46.23 -25.00 5.04
C ASP A 64 47.34 -25.75 4.26
N ARG A 65 47.14 -27.04 3.94
CA ARG A 65 48.10 -27.87 3.19
C ARG A 65 48.36 -27.39 1.75
N GLN A 66 47.45 -26.60 1.18
CA GLN A 66 47.57 -26.05 -0.17
C GLN A 66 48.33 -24.71 -0.21
N LEU A 67 48.70 -24.17 0.96
CA LEU A 67 49.40 -22.89 1.04
C LEU A 67 50.85 -23.00 0.51
N PRO A 68 51.38 -21.95 -0.13
CA PRO A 68 52.76 -21.92 -0.57
C PRO A 68 53.74 -22.11 0.60
N LYS A 69 54.88 -22.79 0.36
CA LYS A 69 55.93 -23.03 1.37
C LYS A 69 56.46 -21.74 2.04
N ASN A 70 56.35 -20.58 1.37
CA ASN A 70 56.77 -19.29 1.89
C ASN A 70 55.67 -18.50 2.64
N VAL A 71 54.52 -19.12 2.94
CA VAL A 71 53.36 -18.44 3.55
C VAL A 71 53.69 -17.82 4.92
N HIS A 72 54.47 -18.50 5.77
CA HIS A 72 54.90 -17.97 7.06
C HIS A 72 55.80 -16.73 6.94
N LYS A 73 56.54 -16.59 5.82
CA LYS A 73 57.32 -15.37 5.53
C LYS A 73 56.38 -14.22 5.16
N LYS A 74 55.31 -14.50 4.41
CA LYS A 74 54.27 -13.51 4.04
C LYS A 74 53.48 -13.04 5.27
N ILE A 75 53.10 -13.96 6.17
CA ILE A 75 52.43 -13.66 7.45
C ILE A 75 53.28 -12.70 8.30
N ARG A 76 54.55 -13.06 8.54
CA ARG A 76 55.47 -12.22 9.34
C ARG A 76 55.69 -10.84 8.71
N ALA A 77 55.79 -10.78 7.37
CA ALA A 77 55.98 -9.52 6.67
C ALA A 77 54.74 -8.61 6.73
N MET A 78 53.53 -9.17 6.73
CA MET A 78 52.29 -8.43 6.94
C MET A 78 52.15 -7.99 8.40
N GLU A 79 52.46 -8.86 9.35
CA GLU A 79 52.37 -8.55 10.78
C GLU A 79 53.34 -7.44 11.18
N SER A 80 54.57 -7.45 10.67
CA SER A 80 55.55 -6.39 10.92
C SER A 80 55.04 -5.02 10.47
N ILE A 81 54.39 -4.93 9.31
CA ILE A 81 53.86 -3.64 8.84
C ILE A 81 52.61 -3.21 9.60
N LEU A 82 51.73 -4.15 9.96
CA LEU A 82 50.55 -3.86 10.78
C LEU A 82 50.97 -3.31 12.16
N THR A 83 51.99 -3.89 12.79
CA THR A 83 52.53 -3.41 14.07
C THR A 83 53.14 -2.01 13.95
N LYS A 84 53.90 -1.75 12.87
CA LYS A 84 54.47 -0.41 12.62
C LYS A 84 53.37 0.64 12.42
N ILE A 85 52.32 0.31 11.66
CA ILE A 85 51.19 1.21 11.45
C ILE A 85 50.46 1.46 12.77
N LYS A 86 50.26 0.42 13.59
CA LYS A 86 49.65 0.53 14.91
C LYS A 86 50.43 1.50 15.81
N GLN A 87 51.76 1.37 15.89
CA GLN A 87 52.62 2.25 16.69
C GLN A 87 52.62 3.71 16.23
N VAL A 88 52.41 3.96 14.93
CA VAL A 88 52.35 5.31 14.35
C VAL A 88 50.95 5.93 14.49
N HIS A 89 49.91 5.13 14.77
CA HIS A 89 48.52 5.56 14.87
C HIS A 89 47.87 5.06 16.17
N ASP A 90 48.39 5.49 17.32
CA ASP A 90 47.73 5.35 18.63
C ASP A 90 46.49 6.27 18.79
N ASN A 91 46.14 7.04 17.75
CA ASN A 91 45.01 7.97 17.77
C ASN A 91 43.68 7.24 17.49
N CYS A 92 43.18 6.50 18.49
CA CYS A 92 41.87 5.84 18.47
C CYS A 92 40.71 6.78 18.13
N ALA A 93 40.83 8.08 18.43
CA ALA A 93 39.80 9.08 18.17
C ALA A 93 39.44 9.19 16.67
N ALA A 94 40.42 9.21 15.77
CA ALA A 94 40.17 9.30 14.32
C ALA A 94 39.53 8.02 13.76
N ALA A 95 39.84 6.87 14.37
CA ALA A 95 39.21 5.59 14.00
C ALA A 95 37.76 5.54 14.47
N ILE A 96 37.47 6.03 15.68
CA ILE A 96 36.11 6.13 16.23
C ILE A 96 35.27 7.09 15.40
N ASP A 97 35.77 8.28 15.09
CA ASP A 97 35.07 9.29 14.29
C ASP A 97 34.71 8.76 12.88
N LYS A 98 35.65 8.06 12.23
CA LYS A 98 35.39 7.43 10.93
C LYS A 98 34.40 6.26 11.02
N LEU A 99 34.43 5.46 12.09
CA LEU A 99 33.44 4.40 12.31
C LEU A 99 32.04 4.99 12.58
N GLN A 100 31.94 6.06 13.36
CA GLN A 100 30.70 6.78 13.60
C GLN A 100 30.14 7.40 12.31
N THR A 101 31.01 8.00 11.49
CA THR A 101 30.63 8.54 10.17
C THR A 101 30.12 7.43 9.24
N ASN A 102 30.82 6.29 9.19
CA ASN A 102 30.40 5.14 8.39
C ASN A 102 29.11 4.52 8.91
N LEU A 103 28.92 4.45 10.23
CA LEU A 103 27.70 3.96 10.85
C LEU A 103 26.52 4.86 10.47
N HIS A 104 26.67 6.18 10.67
CA HIS A 104 25.64 7.16 10.31
C HIS A 104 25.31 7.13 8.81
N TRP A 105 26.32 7.02 7.95
CA TRP A 105 26.12 6.85 6.51
C TRP A 105 25.36 5.55 6.19
N THR A 106 25.73 4.43 6.82
CA THR A 106 25.08 3.13 6.61
C THR A 106 23.63 3.14 7.12
N GLU A 107 23.36 3.79 8.25
CA GLU A 107 22.02 3.99 8.78
C GLU A 107 21.16 4.81 7.82
N ASN A 108 21.69 5.92 7.29
CA ASN A 108 21.00 6.75 6.30
C ASN A 108 20.71 5.97 5.00
N GLN A 109 21.65 5.14 4.53
CA GLN A 109 21.43 4.26 3.37
C GLN A 109 20.38 3.19 3.65
N LEU A 110 20.38 2.59 4.85
CA LEU A 110 19.38 1.62 5.25
C LEU A 110 17.98 2.24 5.26
N GLU A 111 17.86 3.46 5.79
CA GLU A 111 16.58 4.17 5.82
C GLU A 111 16.09 4.53 4.41
N ALA A 112 16.97 5.01 3.53
CA ALA A 112 16.64 5.25 2.12
C ALA A 112 16.18 3.97 1.41
N ASN A 113 16.89 2.85 1.60
CA ASN A 113 16.52 1.56 1.01
C ASN A 113 15.19 1.04 1.55
N LYS A 114 14.89 1.23 2.84
CA LYS A 114 13.58 0.90 3.43
C LYS A 114 12.45 1.70 2.79
N GLN A 115 12.67 3.00 2.57
CA GLN A 115 11.70 3.86 1.91
C GLN A 115 11.44 3.42 0.46
N GLU A 116 12.50 3.11 -0.29
CA GLU A 116 12.38 2.61 -1.67
C GLU A 116 11.66 1.26 -1.74
N ALA A 117 12.01 0.31 -0.86
CA ALA A 117 11.34 -0.98 -0.78
C ALA A 117 9.84 -0.83 -0.44
N THR A 118 9.50 0.07 0.50
CA THR A 118 8.11 0.37 0.85
C THR A 118 7.36 0.97 -0.34
N TYR A 119 7.99 1.90 -1.06
CA TYR A 119 7.41 2.50 -2.27
C TYR A 119 7.18 1.46 -3.37
N ALA A 120 8.18 0.62 -3.67
CA ALA A 120 8.07 -0.45 -4.65
C ALA A 120 6.97 -1.47 -4.29
N ALA A 121 6.87 -1.86 -3.02
CA ALA A 121 5.79 -2.71 -2.52
C ALA A 121 4.41 -2.07 -2.70
N GLN A 122 4.28 -0.76 -2.43
CA GLN A 122 3.04 -0.03 -2.67
C GLN A 122 2.67 0.04 -4.16
N VAL A 123 3.64 0.26 -5.05
CA VAL A 123 3.41 0.26 -6.50
C VAL A 123 2.99 -1.13 -6.96
N ALA A 124 3.68 -2.18 -6.54
CA ALA A 124 3.37 -3.55 -6.89
C ALA A 124 1.97 -3.99 -6.40
N ALA A 125 1.58 -3.62 -5.18
CA ALA A 125 0.26 -3.91 -4.62
C ALA A 125 -0.88 -3.16 -5.35
N LYS A 126 -0.58 -2.05 -6.03
CA LYS A 126 -1.57 -1.20 -6.73
C LYS A 126 -1.58 -1.42 -8.24
N ALA A 127 -0.49 -1.93 -8.81
CA ALA A 127 -0.40 -2.16 -10.23
C ALA A 127 -1.37 -3.26 -10.66
N LEU A 128 -2.28 -2.94 -11.57
CA LEU A 128 -3.09 -3.96 -12.23
C LEU A 128 -2.13 -4.90 -12.99
N PRO A 129 -2.24 -6.22 -12.78
CA PRO A 129 -1.57 -7.20 -13.61
C PRO A 129 -1.81 -6.88 -15.08
N LYS A 130 -0.76 -6.94 -15.92
CA LYS A 130 -0.84 -6.56 -17.35
C LYS A 130 -2.05 -7.15 -18.06
N ARG A 131 -2.40 -8.41 -17.75
CA ARG A 131 -3.56 -9.10 -18.33
C ARG A 131 -4.90 -8.45 -17.98
N LEU A 132 -5.09 -8.01 -16.73
CA LEU A 132 -6.30 -7.30 -16.31
C LEU A 132 -6.39 -5.91 -16.94
N HIS A 133 -5.25 -5.23 -17.10
CA HIS A 133 -5.21 -3.97 -17.84
C HIS A 133 -5.58 -4.17 -19.33
N CYS A 134 -5.06 -5.21 -19.98
CA CYS A 134 -5.43 -5.55 -21.36
C CYS A 134 -6.92 -5.87 -21.51
N LEU A 135 -7.55 -6.53 -20.51
CA LEU A 135 -9.00 -6.77 -20.51
C LEU A 135 -9.77 -5.45 -20.55
N ALA A 136 -9.44 -4.50 -19.66
CA ALA A 136 -10.09 -3.20 -19.64
C ALA A 136 -9.94 -2.45 -20.97
N LEU A 137 -8.73 -2.45 -21.56
CA LEU A 137 -8.50 -1.83 -22.88
C LEU A 137 -9.32 -2.49 -23.99
N ARG A 138 -9.39 -3.82 -24.01
CA ARG A 138 -10.15 -4.57 -25.01
C ARG A 138 -11.65 -4.26 -24.90
N LEU A 139 -12.20 -4.30 -23.69
CA LEU A 139 -13.61 -3.98 -23.43
C LEU A 139 -13.94 -2.53 -23.80
N THR A 140 -13.03 -1.59 -23.50
CA THR A 140 -13.18 -0.19 -23.92
C THR A 140 -13.20 -0.06 -25.44
N ASN A 141 -12.29 -0.75 -26.15
CA ASN A 141 -12.29 -0.72 -27.61
C ASN A 141 -13.58 -1.30 -28.18
N GLU A 142 -14.07 -2.43 -27.65
CA GLU A 142 -15.34 -3.05 -28.02
C GLU A 142 -16.55 -2.14 -27.74
N TYR A 143 -16.54 -1.42 -26.61
CA TYR A 143 -17.57 -0.46 -26.28
C TYR A 143 -17.69 0.66 -27.33
N TYR A 144 -16.58 1.19 -27.83
CA TYR A 144 -16.61 2.27 -28.81
C TYR A 144 -16.78 1.80 -30.26
N THR A 145 -16.39 0.56 -30.57
CA THR A 145 -16.53 -0.03 -31.91
C THR A 145 -17.88 -0.69 -32.16
N SER A 146 -18.61 -1.10 -31.12
CA SER A 146 -19.95 -1.68 -31.25
C SER A 146 -21.00 -0.65 -31.70
N SER A 147 -21.86 -1.05 -32.66
CA SER A 147 -22.97 -0.24 -33.19
C SER A 147 -23.94 0.17 -32.08
N SER A 148 -24.39 1.43 -32.10
CA SER A 148 -25.10 2.13 -31.02
C SER A 148 -26.45 1.55 -30.58
N ASN A 149 -27.05 0.62 -31.34
CA ASN A 149 -28.44 0.24 -31.13
C ASN A 149 -28.73 -0.58 -29.85
N ASN A 150 -27.74 -1.20 -29.21
CA ASN A 150 -27.94 -2.08 -28.03
C ASN A 150 -27.04 -1.74 -26.82
N LYS A 151 -26.82 -0.46 -26.51
CA LYS A 151 -26.05 -0.05 -25.31
C LYS A 151 -26.91 0.16 -24.06
N HIS A 152 -28.19 -0.20 -24.10
CA HIS A 152 -29.12 -0.06 -22.99
C HIS A 152 -29.21 -1.36 -22.19
N PHE A 153 -29.20 -1.25 -20.86
CA PHE A 153 -29.48 -2.39 -19.99
C PHE A 153 -30.98 -2.66 -19.92
N PRO A 154 -31.41 -3.93 -19.77
CA PRO A 154 -32.80 -4.28 -19.55
C PRO A 154 -33.28 -3.83 -18.16
N TYR A 155 -34.59 -3.89 -17.94
CA TYR A 155 -35.25 -3.67 -16.62
C TYR A 155 -35.00 -2.29 -16.01
N GLN A 156 -34.94 -1.24 -16.83
CA GLN A 156 -34.71 0.13 -16.35
C GLN A 156 -35.83 0.65 -15.43
N ASP A 157 -37.04 0.12 -15.59
CA ASP A 157 -38.21 0.39 -14.74
C ASP A 157 -37.98 -0.01 -13.27
N LYS A 158 -37.09 -0.97 -13.01
CA LYS A 158 -36.76 -1.45 -11.67
C LYS A 158 -35.76 -0.58 -10.91
N LEU A 159 -35.06 0.34 -11.60
CA LEU A 159 -33.93 1.08 -11.01
C LEU A 159 -34.32 1.97 -9.83
N GLU A 160 -35.59 2.33 -9.72
CA GLU A 160 -36.09 3.23 -8.67
C GLU A 160 -37.21 2.61 -7.83
N ASP A 161 -37.55 1.32 -8.01
CA ASP A 161 -38.63 0.67 -7.26
C ASP A 161 -38.19 0.33 -5.83
N PRO A 162 -38.66 1.06 -4.79
CA PRO A 162 -38.19 0.89 -3.42
C PRO A 162 -38.55 -0.47 -2.80
N LYS A 163 -39.34 -1.32 -3.49
CA LYS A 163 -39.69 -2.67 -3.05
C LYS A 163 -38.60 -3.70 -3.39
N LEU A 164 -37.63 -3.35 -4.22
CA LEU A 164 -36.56 -4.25 -4.65
C LEU A 164 -35.30 -4.14 -3.79
N HIS A 165 -34.38 -5.08 -3.98
CA HIS A 165 -33.12 -5.16 -3.25
C HIS A 165 -32.03 -4.39 -4.01
N HIS A 166 -31.79 -3.13 -3.62
CA HIS A 166 -30.84 -2.23 -4.26
C HIS A 166 -29.43 -2.31 -3.66
N TYR A 167 -28.45 -2.60 -4.51
CA TYR A 167 -27.03 -2.68 -4.16
C TYR A 167 -26.29 -1.47 -4.69
N ALA A 168 -25.54 -0.78 -3.83
CA ALA A 168 -24.60 0.26 -4.22
C ALA A 168 -23.18 -0.32 -4.27
N LEU A 169 -22.56 -0.30 -5.44
CA LEU A 169 -21.24 -0.87 -5.70
C LEU A 169 -20.37 0.16 -6.44
N PHE A 170 -19.37 0.72 -5.77
CA PHE A 170 -18.51 1.75 -6.35
C PHE A 170 -17.12 1.17 -6.61
N SER A 171 -16.71 1.09 -7.87
CA SER A 171 -15.49 0.37 -8.26
C SER A 171 -14.88 0.92 -9.56
N ASP A 172 -13.56 0.92 -9.61
CA ASP A 172 -12.74 1.13 -10.81
C ASP A 172 -12.25 -0.20 -11.42
N ASN A 173 -12.69 -1.34 -10.88
CA ASN A 173 -12.22 -2.68 -11.25
C ASN A 173 -13.36 -3.54 -11.79
N VAL A 174 -13.37 -3.72 -13.11
CA VAL A 174 -14.39 -4.49 -13.84
C VAL A 174 -14.54 -5.92 -13.30
N LEU A 175 -13.43 -6.61 -13.04
CA LEU A 175 -13.48 -8.00 -12.59
C LEU A 175 -14.01 -8.11 -11.16
N ALA A 176 -13.57 -7.21 -10.28
CA ALA A 176 -14.04 -7.15 -8.90
C ALA A 176 -15.56 -6.92 -8.85
N ALA A 177 -16.06 -5.92 -9.58
CA ALA A 177 -17.48 -5.65 -9.68
C ALA A 177 -18.28 -6.84 -10.26
N ALA A 178 -17.74 -7.49 -11.30
CA ALA A 178 -18.34 -8.68 -11.89
C ALA A 178 -18.46 -9.83 -10.88
N VAL A 179 -17.43 -10.06 -10.08
CA VAL A 179 -17.43 -11.10 -9.03
C VAL A 179 -18.48 -10.82 -7.97
N VAL A 180 -18.60 -9.58 -7.49
CA VAL A 180 -19.63 -9.19 -6.51
C VAL A 180 -21.04 -9.45 -7.07
N VAL A 181 -21.33 -8.96 -8.27
CA VAL A 181 -22.65 -9.15 -8.91
C VAL A 181 -22.96 -10.63 -9.12
N ASN A 182 -22.03 -11.38 -9.72
CA ASN A 182 -22.25 -12.77 -10.06
C ASN A 182 -22.37 -13.67 -8.83
N SER A 183 -21.49 -13.47 -7.83
CA SER A 183 -21.57 -14.22 -6.57
C SER A 183 -22.86 -13.92 -5.80
N THR A 184 -23.35 -12.67 -5.83
CA THR A 184 -24.63 -12.31 -5.23
C THR A 184 -25.79 -13.05 -5.92
N LEU A 185 -25.81 -13.05 -7.25
CA LEU A 185 -26.91 -13.64 -8.02
C LEU A 185 -26.94 -15.16 -8.00
N ILE A 186 -25.78 -15.82 -7.99
CA ILE A 186 -25.69 -17.29 -7.87
C ILE A 186 -26.32 -17.77 -6.56
N HIS A 187 -26.20 -16.99 -5.48
CA HIS A 187 -26.75 -17.34 -4.17
C HIS A 187 -28.12 -16.71 -3.88
N ALA A 188 -28.63 -15.85 -4.76
CA ALA A 188 -29.91 -15.19 -4.57
C ALA A 188 -31.08 -16.16 -4.77
N LYS A 189 -32.03 -16.18 -3.82
CA LYS A 189 -33.25 -16.99 -3.95
C LYS A 189 -34.19 -16.47 -5.04
N LYS A 190 -34.24 -15.15 -5.23
CA LYS A 190 -35.06 -14.49 -6.25
C LYS A 190 -34.24 -13.46 -7.03
N PRO A 191 -33.39 -13.89 -7.98
CA PRO A 191 -32.52 -12.98 -8.75
C PRO A 191 -33.25 -11.79 -9.41
N ALA A 192 -34.53 -11.97 -9.76
CA ALA A 192 -35.36 -10.93 -10.38
C ALA A 192 -35.64 -9.72 -9.48
N ASP A 193 -35.46 -9.86 -8.16
CA ASP A 193 -35.74 -8.83 -7.17
C ASP A 193 -34.49 -7.99 -6.83
N HIS A 194 -33.35 -8.25 -7.48
CA HIS A 194 -32.07 -7.60 -7.21
C HIS A 194 -31.75 -6.52 -8.26
N VAL A 195 -31.25 -5.38 -7.79
CA VAL A 195 -30.89 -4.22 -8.61
C VAL A 195 -29.49 -3.75 -8.24
N PHE A 196 -28.56 -3.74 -9.19
CA PHE A 196 -27.18 -3.30 -8.95
C PHE A 196 -26.93 -1.92 -9.55
N HIS A 197 -26.54 -0.97 -8.70
CA HIS A 197 -26.10 0.36 -9.08
C HIS A 197 -24.59 0.44 -8.99
N ILE A 198 -23.93 0.34 -10.13
CA ILE A 198 -22.48 0.40 -10.24
C ILE A 198 -22.08 1.82 -10.58
N VAL A 199 -21.20 2.41 -9.78
CA VAL A 199 -20.57 3.71 -10.09
C VAL A 199 -19.08 3.52 -10.28
N THR A 200 -18.57 4.08 -11.37
CA THR A 200 -17.16 4.01 -11.76
C THR A 200 -16.63 5.38 -12.16
N ASP A 201 -15.32 5.50 -12.33
CA ASP A 201 -14.71 6.67 -12.97
C ASP A 201 -14.88 6.66 -14.50
N LYS A 202 -14.56 7.79 -15.12
CA LYS A 202 -14.59 7.99 -16.58
C LYS A 202 -13.70 7.02 -17.35
N LEU A 203 -12.55 6.64 -16.81
CA LEU A 203 -11.56 5.81 -17.49
C LEU A 203 -12.06 4.37 -17.63
N ASN A 204 -12.76 3.89 -16.60
CA ASN A 204 -13.25 2.52 -16.50
C ASN A 204 -14.70 2.36 -16.98
N TYR A 205 -15.45 3.46 -17.16
CA TYR A 205 -16.85 3.44 -17.58
C TYR A 205 -17.14 2.59 -18.83
N ALA A 206 -16.38 2.79 -19.90
CA ALA A 206 -16.58 2.06 -21.16
C ALA A 206 -16.39 0.55 -20.97
N ALA A 207 -15.30 0.16 -20.31
CA ALA A 207 -15.00 -1.24 -20.01
C ALA A 207 -16.05 -1.88 -19.09
N MET A 208 -16.45 -1.17 -18.03
CA MET A 208 -17.44 -1.62 -17.06
C MET A 208 -18.80 -1.85 -17.74
N ARG A 209 -19.25 -0.89 -18.56
CA ARG A 209 -20.49 -1.05 -19.34
C ARG A 209 -20.41 -2.23 -20.28
N MET A 210 -19.33 -2.33 -21.05
CA MET A 210 -19.20 -3.39 -22.04
C MET A 210 -19.20 -4.77 -21.39
N TRP A 211 -18.56 -4.94 -20.24
CA TRP A 211 -18.60 -6.21 -19.51
C TRP A 211 -20.03 -6.66 -19.22
N PHE A 212 -20.85 -5.80 -18.64
CA PHE A 212 -22.23 -6.15 -18.27
C PHE A 212 -23.20 -6.16 -19.46
N LEU A 213 -22.86 -5.51 -20.58
CA LEU A 213 -23.61 -5.65 -21.83
C LEU A 213 -23.32 -7.01 -22.49
N ALA A 214 -22.07 -7.44 -22.49
CA ALA A 214 -21.66 -8.75 -23.02
C ALA A 214 -22.04 -9.91 -22.08
N ASN A 215 -22.13 -9.65 -20.77
CA ASN A 215 -22.44 -10.63 -19.73
C ASN A 215 -23.61 -10.10 -18.87
N PRO A 216 -24.83 -10.00 -19.42
CA PRO A 216 -25.97 -9.46 -18.70
C PRO A 216 -26.32 -10.35 -17.49
N PRO A 217 -26.53 -9.77 -16.30
CA PRO A 217 -26.94 -10.54 -15.14
C PRO A 217 -28.33 -11.14 -15.36
N VAL A 218 -28.47 -12.44 -15.07
CA VAL A 218 -29.71 -13.18 -15.34
C VAL A 218 -30.84 -12.66 -14.47
N LYS A 219 -31.88 -12.09 -15.09
CA LYS A 219 -33.13 -11.57 -14.48
C LYS A 219 -33.01 -10.36 -13.55
N ALA A 220 -31.80 -9.99 -13.11
CA ALA A 220 -31.55 -8.84 -12.28
C ALA A 220 -31.41 -7.56 -13.09
N ALA A 221 -31.75 -6.42 -12.49
CA ALA A 221 -31.51 -5.11 -13.09
C ALA A 221 -30.09 -4.63 -12.78
N ILE A 222 -29.47 -3.92 -13.72
CA ILE A 222 -28.14 -3.35 -13.54
C ILE A 222 -28.05 -1.98 -14.18
N GLN A 223 -27.35 -1.09 -13.50
CA GLN A 223 -27.03 0.24 -13.98
C GLN A 223 -25.54 0.49 -13.77
N VAL A 224 -24.89 1.08 -14.77
CA VAL A 224 -23.50 1.54 -14.68
C VAL A 224 -23.49 3.04 -14.98
N GLN A 225 -23.13 3.83 -13.98
CA GLN A 225 -22.97 5.28 -14.07
C GLN A 225 -21.51 5.66 -13.87
N LYS A 226 -21.13 6.80 -14.42
CA LYS A 226 -19.85 7.45 -14.11
C LYS A 226 -20.05 8.65 -13.23
N ILE A 227 -19.04 8.99 -12.43
CA ILE A 227 -19.06 10.13 -11.51
C ILE A 227 -19.47 11.44 -12.19
N GLU A 228 -19.06 11.67 -13.44
CA GLU A 228 -19.37 12.90 -14.17
C GLU A 228 -20.86 13.06 -14.52
N GLU A 229 -21.67 12.01 -14.40
CA GLU A 229 -23.13 12.09 -14.54
C GLU A 229 -23.80 12.74 -13.31
N PHE A 230 -23.10 12.82 -12.18
CA PHE A 230 -23.58 13.48 -10.97
C PHE A 230 -23.29 14.98 -11.00
N THR A 231 -24.15 15.74 -11.67
CA THR A 231 -24.01 17.20 -11.84
C THR A 231 -24.01 17.98 -10.53
N TRP A 232 -24.63 17.44 -9.48
CA TRP A 232 -24.63 17.99 -8.13
C TRP A 232 -23.28 17.82 -7.40
N LEU A 233 -22.45 16.87 -7.83
CA LEU A 233 -21.15 16.59 -7.19
C LEU A 233 -20.06 17.50 -7.78
N ASN A 234 -19.90 18.67 -7.18
CA ASN A 234 -18.90 19.66 -7.57
C ASN A 234 -18.16 20.25 -6.36
N SER A 235 -17.14 21.09 -6.59
CA SER A 235 -16.32 21.69 -5.53
C SER A 235 -17.08 22.67 -4.63
N SER A 236 -18.22 23.20 -5.07
CA SER A 236 -19.08 24.05 -4.24
C SER A 236 -19.89 23.24 -3.24
N TYR A 237 -20.23 21.99 -3.59
CA TYR A 237 -21.04 21.11 -2.74
C TYR A 237 -20.21 20.12 -1.91
N SER A 238 -19.12 19.59 -2.46
CA SER A 238 -18.29 18.57 -1.79
C SER A 238 -16.98 19.19 -1.27
N PRO A 239 -16.76 19.20 0.06
CA PRO A 239 -15.48 19.62 0.64
C PRO A 239 -14.30 18.77 0.12
N VAL A 240 -14.54 17.50 -0.18
CA VAL A 240 -13.52 16.61 -0.75
C VAL A 240 -13.11 17.06 -2.14
N LEU A 241 -14.06 17.32 -3.03
CA LEU A 241 -13.73 17.84 -4.37
C LEU A 241 -13.04 19.20 -4.30
N LYS A 242 -13.46 20.06 -3.38
CA LYS A 242 -12.79 21.34 -3.13
C LYS A 242 -11.32 21.15 -2.72
N GLN A 243 -11.05 20.18 -1.85
CA GLN A 243 -9.69 19.85 -1.42
C GLN A 243 -8.87 19.25 -2.58
N LEU A 244 -9.44 18.30 -3.34
CA LEU A 244 -8.79 17.67 -4.49
C LEU A 244 -8.40 18.70 -5.57
N ALA A 245 -9.22 19.74 -5.76
CA ALA A 245 -8.94 20.84 -6.68
C ALA A 245 -7.89 21.84 -6.16
N SER A 246 -7.45 21.74 -4.90
CA SER A 246 -6.50 22.69 -4.32
C SER A 246 -5.07 22.51 -4.85
N GLN A 247 -4.38 23.63 -5.08
CA GLN A 247 -2.99 23.63 -5.55
C GLN A 247 -2.03 22.90 -4.58
N PHE A 248 -2.35 22.91 -3.29
CA PHE A 248 -1.60 22.18 -2.27
C PHE A 248 -1.68 20.67 -2.48
N MET A 249 -2.88 20.11 -2.66
CA MET A 249 -3.07 18.68 -2.91
C MET A 249 -2.46 18.27 -4.26
N ILE A 250 -2.62 19.10 -5.29
CA ILE A 250 -1.98 18.87 -6.58
C ILE A 250 -0.45 18.76 -6.41
N ASN A 251 0.17 19.66 -5.64
CA ASN A 251 1.60 19.61 -5.38
C ASN A 251 2.02 18.45 -4.46
N TYR A 252 1.25 18.11 -3.43
CA TYR A 252 1.58 17.06 -2.46
C TYR A 252 1.56 15.66 -3.08
N TYR A 253 0.64 15.40 -4.01
CA TYR A 253 0.47 14.09 -4.66
C TYR A 253 1.17 13.96 -6.01
N PHE A 254 1.23 15.02 -6.82
CA PHE A 254 1.75 14.94 -8.20
C PHE A 254 3.15 15.54 -8.39
N ARG A 255 3.76 16.19 -7.37
CA ARG A 255 5.17 16.61 -7.43
C ARG A 255 6.07 15.65 -6.65
N THR A 256 7.14 15.19 -7.29
CA THR A 256 8.27 14.52 -6.66
C THR A 256 8.91 15.45 -5.61
N PRO A 257 9.04 15.02 -4.34
CA PRO A 257 9.63 15.87 -3.31
C PRO A 257 11.13 16.02 -3.61
N GLN A 258 11.56 17.22 -4.01
CA GLN A 258 12.98 17.46 -4.19
C GLN A 258 13.75 17.58 -2.88
N ASN A 259 13.14 17.79 -1.69
CA ASN A 259 13.93 18.07 -0.47
C ASN A 259 13.24 17.85 0.90
N LYS A 260 12.19 17.02 1.04
CA LYS A 260 11.63 16.71 2.37
C LYS A 260 11.22 15.23 2.52
N PRO A 261 11.72 14.51 3.53
CA PRO A 261 11.21 13.20 3.89
C PRO A 261 9.91 13.40 4.67
N ASP A 262 8.78 13.39 3.97
CA ASP A 262 7.48 13.44 4.63
C ASP A 262 7.19 12.13 5.36
N ARG A 263 6.82 12.24 6.64
CA ARG A 263 6.80 11.14 7.61
C ARG A 263 5.68 10.11 7.43
N ASN A 264 4.83 10.24 6.40
CA ASN A 264 3.64 9.37 6.33
C ASN A 264 3.22 8.95 4.90
N PRO A 265 3.90 7.96 4.29
CA PRO A 265 3.64 7.52 2.91
C PRO A 265 2.25 6.86 2.70
N LYS A 266 1.52 6.51 3.77
CA LYS A 266 0.14 5.97 3.67
C LYS A 266 -0.85 7.01 3.13
N PHE A 267 -0.61 8.30 3.39
CA PHE A 267 -1.48 9.38 2.92
C PHE A 267 -1.22 9.76 1.46
N ARG A 268 -0.19 9.22 0.78
CA ARG A 268 -0.03 9.31 -0.68
C ARG A 268 -0.85 8.27 -1.46
N ASN A 269 -1.81 7.59 -0.83
CA ASN A 269 -2.61 6.57 -1.50
C ASN A 269 -3.65 7.22 -2.44
N PRO A 270 -3.57 7.02 -3.76
CA PRO A 270 -4.57 7.52 -4.70
C PRO A 270 -5.97 6.97 -4.43
N LYS A 271 -6.12 5.82 -3.75
CA LYS A 271 -7.44 5.33 -3.30
C LYS A 271 -8.10 6.28 -2.28
N TYR A 272 -7.35 6.97 -1.41
CA TYR A 272 -7.94 8.00 -0.53
C TYR A 272 -8.30 9.30 -1.27
N LEU A 273 -7.78 9.48 -2.50
CA LEU A 273 -8.22 10.52 -3.43
C LEU A 273 -9.30 10.05 -4.39
N SER A 274 -9.55 8.74 -4.45
CA SER A 274 -10.57 8.20 -5.33
C SER A 274 -11.91 8.66 -4.80
N ILE A 275 -12.51 9.57 -5.55
CA ILE A 275 -13.84 10.12 -5.24
C ILE A 275 -14.88 8.99 -5.09
N LEU A 276 -14.66 7.83 -5.72
CA LEU A 276 -15.46 6.60 -5.52
C LEU A 276 -15.57 6.22 -4.04
N ASN A 277 -14.49 6.35 -3.27
CA ASN A 277 -14.50 6.05 -1.84
C ASN A 277 -15.23 7.09 -1.00
N HIS A 278 -15.51 8.26 -1.54
CA HIS A 278 -16.26 9.31 -0.86
C HIS A 278 -17.74 9.33 -1.28
N LEU A 279 -18.09 8.79 -2.45
CA LEU A 279 -19.47 8.65 -2.92
C LEU A 279 -20.38 7.91 -1.94
N ARG A 280 -19.82 7.02 -1.10
CA ARG A 280 -20.56 6.30 -0.05
C ARG A 280 -21.26 7.23 0.95
N PHE A 281 -20.77 8.46 1.10
CA PHE A 281 -21.39 9.47 1.95
C PHE A 281 -22.44 10.32 1.24
N TYR A 282 -22.71 10.02 -0.04
CA TYR A 282 -23.69 10.69 -0.88
C TYR A 282 -24.77 9.72 -1.39
N LEU A 283 -24.97 8.59 -0.70
CA LEU A 283 -25.97 7.59 -1.09
C LEU A 283 -27.39 8.18 -1.23
N PRO A 284 -27.86 9.08 -0.34
CA PRO A 284 -29.19 9.69 -0.53
C PRO A 284 -29.29 10.60 -1.75
N GLU A 285 -28.21 11.28 -2.13
CA GLU A 285 -28.14 12.15 -3.30
C GLU A 285 -28.07 11.33 -4.60
N ILE A 286 -27.39 10.17 -4.57
CA ILE A 286 -27.36 9.21 -5.68
C ILE A 286 -28.73 8.51 -5.82
N PHE A 287 -29.38 8.18 -4.70
CA PHE A 287 -30.62 7.41 -4.65
C PHE A 287 -31.77 8.15 -3.93
N PRO A 288 -32.28 9.25 -4.50
CA PRO A 288 -33.27 10.10 -3.83
C PRO A 288 -34.62 9.40 -3.62
N LYS A 289 -34.97 8.42 -4.46
CA LYS A 289 -36.26 7.71 -4.42
C LYS A 289 -36.24 6.42 -3.61
N LEU A 290 -35.05 5.96 -3.19
CA LEU A 290 -34.90 4.72 -2.43
C LEU A 290 -34.91 4.98 -0.92
N ASN A 291 -35.46 4.03 -0.17
CA ASN A 291 -35.52 4.09 1.29
C ASN A 291 -34.37 3.32 1.94
N LYS A 292 -33.94 2.20 1.36
CA LYS A 292 -32.84 1.39 1.86
C LYS A 292 -31.94 0.95 0.70
N VAL A 293 -30.64 0.85 0.98
CA VAL A 293 -29.64 0.35 0.04
C VAL A 293 -28.61 -0.48 0.80
N LEU A 294 -28.19 -1.60 0.21
CA LEU A 294 -27.04 -2.34 0.71
C LEU A 294 -25.80 -1.85 -0.03
N PHE A 295 -24.90 -1.18 0.67
CA PHE A 295 -23.58 -0.87 0.15
C PHE A 295 -22.68 -2.10 0.25
N VAL A 296 -21.94 -2.39 -0.80
CA VAL A 296 -20.95 -3.46 -0.89
C VAL A 296 -19.65 -2.93 -1.50
N ASP A 297 -18.52 -3.18 -0.84
CA ASP A 297 -17.20 -2.93 -1.44
C ASP A 297 -16.94 -3.96 -2.57
N ASP A 298 -16.00 -3.66 -3.47
CA ASP A 298 -15.72 -4.48 -4.64
C ASP A 298 -14.81 -5.70 -4.35
N ASP A 299 -14.24 -5.78 -3.15
CA ASP A 299 -13.36 -6.84 -2.68
C ASP A 299 -14.08 -7.95 -1.89
N ILE A 300 -15.39 -8.12 -2.11
CA ILE A 300 -16.20 -9.15 -1.44
C ILE A 300 -16.60 -10.30 -2.39
N VAL A 301 -16.90 -11.45 -1.80
CA VAL A 301 -17.56 -12.58 -2.47
C VAL A 301 -18.75 -13.00 -1.62
N VAL A 302 -19.93 -12.99 -2.22
CA VAL A 302 -21.17 -13.39 -1.55
C VAL A 302 -21.34 -14.90 -1.63
N GLN A 303 -21.60 -15.53 -0.49
CA GLN A 303 -21.75 -16.99 -0.37
C GLN A 303 -23.16 -17.43 0.07
N GLN A 304 -24.04 -16.47 0.38
CA GLN A 304 -25.41 -16.73 0.83
C GLN A 304 -26.36 -15.63 0.37
N ASP A 305 -27.65 -15.93 0.34
CA ASP A 305 -28.70 -14.99 -0.02
C ASP A 305 -28.72 -13.77 0.94
N LEU A 306 -28.51 -12.57 0.39
CA LEU A 306 -28.47 -11.32 1.14
C LEU A 306 -29.85 -10.66 1.31
N SER A 307 -30.89 -11.17 0.64
CA SER A 307 -32.25 -10.60 0.70
C SER A 307 -32.79 -10.40 2.14
N PRO A 308 -32.51 -11.27 3.14
CA PRO A 308 -33.00 -11.07 4.50
C PRO A 308 -32.52 -9.77 5.17
N LEU A 309 -31.42 -9.17 4.68
CA LEU A 309 -30.87 -7.93 5.25
C LEU A 309 -31.84 -6.74 5.13
N TRP A 310 -32.72 -6.72 4.12
CA TRP A 310 -33.70 -5.64 3.95
C TRP A 310 -34.78 -5.64 5.03
N SER A 311 -35.06 -6.80 5.62
CA SER A 311 -36.01 -6.98 6.71
C SER A 311 -35.45 -6.62 8.08
N VAL A 312 -34.16 -6.30 8.19
CA VAL A 312 -33.56 -5.89 9.46
C VAL A 312 -34.14 -4.54 9.89
N ASP A 313 -34.60 -4.49 11.15
CA ASP A 313 -35.00 -3.25 11.82
C ASP A 313 -33.75 -2.50 12.31
N LEU A 314 -33.50 -1.33 11.73
CA LEU A 314 -32.37 -0.47 12.08
C LEU A 314 -32.64 0.37 13.34
N LYS A 315 -33.83 0.29 13.94
CA LYS A 315 -34.19 0.97 15.20
C LYS A 315 -33.93 2.48 15.17
N GLY A 316 -34.29 3.12 14.05
CA GLY A 316 -34.07 4.55 13.82
C GLY A 316 -32.61 4.95 13.63
N ARG A 317 -31.70 4.00 13.39
CA ARG A 317 -30.31 4.28 13.00
C ARG A 317 -30.17 4.31 11.48
N VAL A 318 -29.21 5.10 11.01
CA VAL A 318 -28.93 5.25 9.58
C VAL A 318 -28.20 4.05 8.98
N ASN A 319 -27.43 3.31 9.79
CA ASN A 319 -26.57 2.24 9.33
C ASN A 319 -26.71 0.98 10.20
N ALA A 320 -26.78 -0.17 9.55
CA ALA A 320 -26.49 -1.48 10.15
C ALA A 320 -25.23 -2.08 9.51
N ALA A 321 -24.27 -2.45 10.36
CA ALA A 321 -22.96 -2.96 9.97
C ALA A 321 -22.61 -4.24 10.74
N VAL A 322 -21.69 -5.02 10.18
CA VAL A 322 -21.10 -6.17 10.87
C VAL A 322 -20.19 -5.67 12.01
N LYS A 323 -20.36 -6.23 13.21
CA LYS A 323 -19.49 -5.92 14.35
C LYS A 323 -18.09 -6.50 14.09
N THR A 324 -17.11 -5.63 13.86
CA THR A 324 -15.71 -6.02 13.64
C THR A 324 -14.79 -5.72 14.83
N CYS A 325 -15.35 -5.24 15.94
CA CYS A 325 -14.58 -4.83 17.10
C CYS A 325 -14.05 -6.04 17.89
N GLY A 326 -12.72 -6.22 17.89
CA GLY A 326 -11.97 -7.16 18.72
C GLY A 326 -11.03 -6.44 19.69
N GLU A 327 -10.11 -7.14 20.35
CA GLU A 327 -9.20 -6.52 21.33
C GLU A 327 -8.27 -5.47 20.70
N VAL A 328 -7.80 -5.70 19.47
CA VAL A 328 -6.76 -4.87 18.82
C VAL A 328 -7.28 -4.09 17.58
N PHE A 329 -8.44 -4.46 17.03
CA PHE A 329 -8.96 -3.89 15.78
C PHE A 329 -10.15 -2.95 15.99
N HIS A 330 -10.18 -1.86 15.22
CA HIS A 330 -11.30 -0.92 15.09
C HIS A 330 -11.65 -0.05 16.32
N ARG A 331 -10.75 0.16 17.29
CA ARG A 331 -10.99 1.17 18.34
C ARG A 331 -10.60 2.58 17.88
N PHE A 332 -11.40 3.57 18.25
CA PHE A 332 -11.19 4.96 17.82
C PHE A 332 -9.85 5.54 18.26
N ASP A 333 -9.34 5.14 19.42
CA ASP A 333 -8.03 5.59 19.95
C ASP A 333 -6.84 5.27 19.06
N ARG A 334 -6.96 4.30 18.16
CA ARG A 334 -5.93 3.99 17.16
C ARG A 334 -5.94 4.94 15.98
N TYR A 335 -7.11 5.48 15.61
CA TYR A 335 -7.27 6.29 14.41
C TYR A 335 -7.32 7.78 14.73
N LEU A 336 -8.05 8.16 15.78
CA LEU A 336 -8.30 9.56 16.13
C LEU A 336 -7.27 10.05 17.15
N ASN A 337 -6.84 11.30 16.97
CA ASN A 337 -5.94 11.98 17.90
C ASN A 337 -6.73 12.52 19.09
N PHE A 338 -6.84 11.72 20.16
CA PHE A 338 -7.53 12.13 21.40
C PHE A 338 -6.80 13.20 22.22
N SER A 339 -5.59 13.62 21.82
CA SER A 339 -4.97 14.82 22.38
C SER A 339 -5.64 16.09 21.84
N ASN A 340 -6.37 16.00 20.73
CA ASN A 340 -7.13 17.11 20.17
C ASN A 340 -8.46 17.30 20.97
N PRO A 341 -8.70 18.49 21.56
CA PRO A 341 -9.91 18.73 22.36
C PRO A 341 -11.23 18.51 21.61
N LEU A 342 -11.25 18.74 20.29
CA LEU A 342 -12.44 18.52 19.47
C LEU A 342 -12.81 17.05 19.41
N ILE A 343 -11.81 16.18 19.24
CA ILE A 343 -11.98 14.73 19.20
C ILE A 343 -12.37 14.21 20.58
N ALA A 344 -11.63 14.58 21.62
CA ALA A 344 -11.87 14.12 22.99
C ALA A 344 -13.26 14.51 23.52
N LYS A 345 -13.81 15.64 23.07
CA LYS A 345 -15.17 16.08 23.46
C LYS A 345 -16.28 15.36 22.69
N LYS A 346 -16.01 14.90 21.47
CA LYS A 346 -17.04 14.37 20.55
C LYS A 346 -17.10 12.85 20.49
N PHE A 347 -15.98 12.18 20.71
CA PHE A 347 -15.88 10.74 20.58
C PHE A 347 -15.47 10.08 21.88
N ASP A 348 -15.97 8.88 22.12
CA ASP A 348 -15.43 8.01 23.15
C ASP A 348 -14.17 7.30 22.61
N ARG A 349 -13.10 7.36 23.40
CA ARG A 349 -11.82 6.71 23.12
C ARG A 349 -11.95 5.21 22.90
N HIS A 350 -12.84 4.57 23.64
CA HIS A 350 -13.03 3.12 23.62
C HIS A 350 -14.19 2.68 22.72
N ALA A 351 -14.83 3.63 22.03
CA ALA A 351 -15.85 3.27 21.05
C ALA A 351 -15.26 2.45 19.90
N CYS A 352 -16.08 1.49 19.47
CA CYS A 352 -15.81 0.64 18.34
C CYS A 352 -16.22 1.34 17.04
N GLY A 353 -15.29 1.40 16.10
CA GLY A 353 -15.61 1.50 14.69
C GLY A 353 -16.13 0.18 14.14
N TRP A 354 -16.70 0.27 12.94
CA TRP A 354 -17.14 -0.87 12.14
C TRP A 354 -16.43 -0.84 10.78
N ALA A 355 -16.43 -1.95 10.07
CA ALA A 355 -15.93 -2.02 8.71
C ALA A 355 -16.98 -1.57 7.70
N TYR A 356 -16.54 -0.84 6.67
CA TYR A 356 -17.43 -0.34 5.63
C TYR A 356 -17.77 -1.39 4.54
N GLY A 357 -17.09 -2.55 4.54
CA GLY A 357 -17.17 -3.58 3.50
C GLY A 357 -18.57 -4.01 3.05
N MET A 358 -19.51 -4.12 3.99
CA MET A 358 -20.93 -4.35 3.69
C MET A 358 -21.80 -3.68 4.75
N ASN A 359 -22.65 -2.74 4.34
CA ASN A 359 -23.46 -1.93 5.23
C ASN A 359 -24.87 -1.74 4.66
N MET A 360 -25.88 -1.93 5.49
CA MET A 360 -27.27 -1.61 5.14
C MET A 360 -27.57 -0.18 5.61
N PHE A 361 -27.94 0.69 4.67
CA PHE A 361 -28.25 2.08 4.97
C PHE A 361 -29.75 2.36 4.83
N ASP A 362 -30.32 3.00 5.84
CA ASP A 362 -31.63 3.65 5.76
C ASP A 362 -31.45 5.08 5.25
N LEU A 363 -31.76 5.29 3.98
CA LEU A 363 -31.60 6.56 3.29
C LEU A 363 -32.63 7.58 3.74
N SER A 364 -33.80 7.14 4.18
CA SER A 364 -34.84 8.04 4.69
C SER A 364 -34.42 8.62 6.04
N GLU A 365 -33.88 7.77 6.92
CA GLU A 365 -33.30 8.23 8.19
C GLU A 365 -32.02 9.04 7.97
N TRP A 366 -31.18 8.68 6.98
CA TRP A 366 -30.01 9.47 6.60
C TRP A 366 -30.39 10.90 6.23
N ARG A 367 -31.42 11.06 5.39
CA ARG A 367 -31.95 12.38 4.99
C ARG A 367 -32.50 13.13 6.19
N ARG A 368 -33.28 12.47 7.05
CA ARG A 368 -33.87 13.07 8.26
C ARG A 368 -32.81 13.61 9.23
N GLN A 369 -31.72 12.88 9.43
CA GLN A 369 -30.61 13.28 10.31
C GLN A 369 -29.54 14.13 9.60
N ASN A 370 -29.65 14.31 8.29
CA ASN A 370 -28.68 15.03 7.46
C ASN A 370 -27.23 14.56 7.65
N ILE A 371 -27.00 13.24 7.58
CA ILE A 371 -25.68 12.65 7.82
C ILE A 371 -24.64 13.12 6.78
N THR A 372 -25.06 13.46 5.56
CA THR A 372 -24.17 14.03 4.53
C THR A 372 -23.54 15.35 5.01
N ALA A 373 -24.30 16.22 5.68
CA ALA A 373 -23.77 17.46 6.25
C ALA A 373 -22.81 17.21 7.44
N VAL A 374 -23.08 16.19 8.26
CA VAL A 374 -22.15 15.77 9.32
C VAL A 374 -20.82 15.32 8.71
N TYR A 375 -20.87 14.56 7.62
CA TYR A 375 -19.69 14.16 6.88
C TYR A 375 -18.94 15.36 6.30
N HIS A 376 -19.63 16.32 5.67
CA HIS A 376 -19.00 17.55 5.16
C HIS A 376 -18.27 18.33 6.26
N TYR A 377 -18.92 18.53 7.41
CA TYR A 377 -18.32 19.19 8.57
C TYR A 377 -16.99 18.54 8.95
N TRP A 378 -16.95 17.20 9.07
CA TRP A 378 -15.72 16.51 9.45
C TRP A 378 -14.64 16.60 8.37
N GLN A 379 -14.99 16.53 7.08
CA GLN A 379 -14.03 16.71 5.98
C GLN A 379 -13.36 18.10 6.02
N GLU A 380 -14.11 19.14 6.35
CA GLU A 380 -13.57 20.49 6.53
C GLU A 380 -12.61 20.57 7.73
N GLN A 381 -12.97 19.97 8.87
CA GLN A 381 -12.10 19.99 10.05
C GLN A 381 -10.76 19.26 9.81
N VAL A 382 -10.79 18.13 9.08
CA VAL A 382 -9.59 17.36 8.72
C VAL A 382 -8.63 18.18 7.86
N SER A 383 -9.16 19.03 6.97
CA SER A 383 -8.32 19.88 6.12
C SER A 383 -7.56 20.98 6.87
N ILE A 384 -7.99 21.29 8.11
CA ILE A 384 -7.47 22.40 8.90
C ILE A 384 -6.63 21.91 10.10
N ARG A 385 -6.85 20.68 10.58
CA ARG A 385 -6.34 20.21 11.88
C ARG A 385 -5.80 18.78 11.82
N GLU A 386 -4.81 18.49 12.67
CA GLU A 386 -4.34 17.12 12.91
C GLU A 386 -5.32 16.34 13.80
N LEU A 387 -6.36 15.78 13.18
CA LEU A 387 -7.44 15.03 13.85
C LEU A 387 -7.17 13.52 13.94
N PHE A 388 -6.24 13.00 13.15
CA PHE A 388 -5.90 11.59 13.09
C PHE A 388 -4.49 11.35 13.66
N ASN A 389 -4.26 10.15 14.17
CA ASN A 389 -2.92 9.73 14.59
C ASN A 389 -2.02 9.50 13.37
N ASN A 390 -0.73 9.80 13.53
CA ASN A 390 0.30 9.37 12.58
C ASN A 390 0.57 7.87 12.80
N VAL A 391 -0.07 6.99 12.02
CA VAL A 391 0.08 5.52 12.12
C VAL A 391 0.95 4.96 11.00
#